data_AF-A0A942FT51-F1
#
_entry.id   AF-A0A942FT51-F1
#
_cell.length_a   1.000
_cell.length_b   1.000
_cell.length_c   1.000
_cell.angle_alpha   90.00
_cell.angle_beta   90.00
_cell.angle_gamma   90.00
#
_symmetry.space_group_name_H-M   'P 1'
#
loop_
_entity.id
_entity.type
_entity.pdbx_description
1 polymer ?
#
loop_
_entity_poly.entity_id
_entity_poly.type
_entity_poly.pdbx_seq_one_letter_code
_entity_poly.pdbx_strand_id
1 'polypeptide(L)'
;MLTTRQSVLARGDRRAWRIDPGFGPFAAARDQGDEAMAALAALIRPGEQIWLVETEEWPAPEGLVTVRTAPLAQMVAEHPMPLQPGDDQCILLGDDDAAEMAELALATEPGPWRAQTRRYGQFYGVRRDGRLAAMAGSRMLPGDTYAEVSGVCTWPEYRGQGLAAQLIRQVMAGFSARGLTPFLHSYAGNAKAIGLYEALGFRTRRAMVVTVLERG
;
A
#
# COMPACT_ATOMS: atom_id res chain seq x y z
N MET A 1 9.44 -7.76 5.24
CA MET A 1 8.91 -6.44 5.65
C MET A 1 8.76 -6.37 7.17
N LEU A 2 7.88 -7.21 7.75
CA LEU A 2 7.54 -7.17 9.19
C LEU A 2 8.69 -7.57 10.13
N THR A 3 9.74 -8.18 9.59
CA THR A 3 10.95 -8.59 10.32
C THR A 3 12.19 -7.78 9.93
N THR A 4 12.03 -6.73 9.10
CA THR A 4 13.13 -5.90 8.58
C THR A 4 12.89 -4.42 8.94
N ARG A 5 13.02 -3.48 7.99
CA ARG A 5 12.89 -2.03 8.20
C ARG A 5 11.64 -1.56 8.95
N GLN A 6 10.57 -2.35 8.91
CA GLN A 6 9.29 -2.02 9.52
C GLN A 6 8.95 -2.94 10.69
N SER A 7 9.94 -3.61 11.29
CA SER A 7 9.76 -4.45 12.49
C SER A 7 9.20 -3.68 13.68
N VAL A 8 9.50 -2.38 13.79
CA VAL A 8 8.93 -1.49 14.82
C VAL A 8 7.41 -1.31 14.70
N LEU A 9 6.84 -1.59 13.52
CA LEU A 9 5.39 -1.56 13.27
C LEU A 9 4.75 -2.94 13.46
N ALA A 10 5.54 -3.99 13.66
CA ALA A 10 5.05 -5.36 13.70
C ALA A 10 4.68 -5.78 15.13
N ARG A 11 3.61 -6.56 15.25
CA ARG A 11 3.11 -7.18 16.47
C ARG A 11 3.00 -8.69 16.23
N GLY A 12 3.48 -9.50 17.16
CA GLY A 12 3.49 -10.95 17.05
C GLY A 12 4.87 -11.55 17.31
N ASP A 13 5.14 -12.70 16.70
CA ASP A 13 6.41 -13.41 16.83
C ASP A 13 6.73 -14.24 15.56
N ARG A 14 7.77 -15.07 15.62
CA ARG A 14 8.25 -15.91 14.51
C ARG A 14 7.18 -16.77 13.82
N ARG A 15 6.02 -17.01 14.46
CA ARG A 15 4.92 -17.81 13.92
C ARG A 15 3.98 -16.98 13.07
N ALA A 16 3.69 -15.75 13.49
CA ALA A 16 2.84 -14.82 12.77
C ALA A 16 3.11 -13.38 13.22
N TRP A 17 3.01 -12.46 12.27
CA TRP A 17 3.18 -11.03 12.46
C TRP A 17 2.00 -10.28 11.87
N ARG A 18 1.65 -9.17 12.49
CA ARG A 18 0.66 -8.20 12.03
C ARG A 18 1.23 -6.78 12.12
N ILE A 19 0.89 -5.93 11.17
CA ILE A 19 1.11 -4.48 11.27
C ILE A 19 0.22 -3.89 12.35
N ASP A 20 0.75 -2.94 13.10
CA ASP A 20 -0.01 -2.10 14.02
C ASP A 20 -1.35 -1.67 13.38
N PRO A 21 -2.50 -1.99 14.01
CA PRO A 21 -3.82 -1.71 13.45
C PRO A 21 -4.04 -0.22 13.09
N GLY A 22 -3.33 0.69 13.76
CA GLY A 22 -3.34 2.12 13.46
C GLY A 22 -2.73 2.46 12.10
N PHE A 23 -1.84 1.63 11.56
CA PHE A 23 -1.19 1.82 10.26
C PHE A 23 -1.92 1.10 9.12
N GLY A 24 -2.39 -0.13 9.35
CA GLY A 24 -3.07 -0.91 8.33
C GLY A 24 -3.42 -2.33 8.76
N PRO A 25 -4.18 -3.07 7.93
CA PRO A 25 -4.69 -4.40 8.28
C PRO A 25 -3.74 -5.54 7.91
N PHE A 26 -2.50 -5.27 7.51
CA PHE A 26 -1.65 -6.33 6.93
C PHE A 26 -1.12 -7.31 7.98
N ALA A 27 -1.15 -8.59 7.65
CA ALA A 27 -0.57 -9.65 8.48
C ALA A 27 0.08 -10.73 7.60
N ALA A 28 0.89 -11.59 8.22
CA ALA A 28 1.47 -12.77 7.62
C ALA A 28 1.78 -13.81 8.70
N ALA A 29 1.46 -15.07 8.44
CA ALA A 29 1.95 -16.26 9.14
C ALA A 29 3.25 -16.77 8.50
N ARG A 30 4.03 -17.55 9.26
CA ARG A 30 5.26 -18.20 8.77
C ARG A 30 4.97 -19.22 7.65
N ASP A 31 3.91 -20.00 7.85
CA ASP A 31 3.44 -21.07 6.98
C ASP A 31 1.95 -21.36 7.30
N GLN A 32 1.37 -22.34 6.60
CA GLN A 32 -0.01 -22.78 6.80
C GLN A 32 -0.14 -23.88 7.88
N GLY A 33 0.89 -24.13 8.68
CA GLY A 33 0.85 -25.13 9.75
C GLY A 33 0.06 -24.63 10.97
N ASP A 34 -0.52 -25.57 11.73
CA ASP A 34 -1.43 -25.28 12.86
C ASP A 34 -0.86 -24.26 13.86
N GLU A 35 0.43 -24.35 14.20
CA GLU A 35 1.10 -23.42 15.12
C GLU A 35 1.06 -21.97 14.61
N ALA A 36 1.34 -21.78 13.32
CA ALA A 36 1.40 -20.47 12.69
C ALA A 36 -0.01 -19.89 12.45
N MET A 37 -0.94 -20.75 12.04
CA MET A 37 -2.34 -20.37 11.82
C MET A 37 -3.05 -19.98 13.12
N ALA A 38 -2.84 -20.75 14.21
CA ALA A 38 -3.34 -20.39 15.53
C ALA A 38 -2.74 -19.07 16.04
N ALA A 39 -1.42 -18.86 15.82
CA ALA A 39 -0.77 -17.61 16.18
C ALA A 39 -1.34 -16.42 15.38
N LEU A 40 -1.61 -16.59 14.08
CA LEU A 40 -2.25 -15.57 13.25
C LEU A 40 -3.64 -15.21 13.78
N ALA A 41 -4.47 -16.20 14.09
CA ALA A 41 -5.81 -15.99 14.65
C ALA A 41 -5.78 -15.23 15.98
N ALA A 42 -4.80 -15.52 16.83
CA ALA A 42 -4.63 -14.86 18.13
C ALA A 42 -4.27 -13.37 18.03
N LEU A 43 -3.73 -12.91 16.89
CA LEU A 43 -3.38 -11.50 16.65
C LEU A 43 -4.59 -10.62 16.26
N ILE A 44 -5.77 -11.21 16.13
CA ILE A 44 -6.95 -10.57 15.54
C ILE A 44 -8.05 -10.54 16.58
N ARG A 45 -8.53 -9.33 16.91
CA ARG A 45 -9.63 -9.15 17.85
C ARG A 45 -10.97 -9.36 17.15
N PRO A 46 -12.03 -9.70 17.88
CA PRO A 46 -13.38 -9.73 17.31
C PRO A 46 -13.73 -8.42 16.59
N GLY A 47 -14.34 -8.53 15.41
CA GLY A 47 -14.68 -7.42 14.53
C GLY A 47 -13.50 -6.81 13.74
N GLU A 48 -12.28 -7.35 13.89
CA GLU A 48 -11.14 -6.90 13.08
C GLU A 48 -10.98 -7.73 11.81
N GLN A 49 -10.52 -7.05 10.75
CA GLN A 49 -10.08 -7.66 9.51
C GLN A 49 -8.56 -7.58 9.37
N ILE A 50 -7.98 -8.63 8.79
CA ILE A 50 -6.60 -8.62 8.30
C ILE A 50 -6.54 -8.91 6.81
N TRP A 51 -5.49 -8.41 6.17
CA TRP A 51 -5.22 -8.57 4.75
C TRP A 51 -3.88 -9.29 4.59
N LEU A 52 -3.91 -10.44 3.95
CA LEU A 52 -2.75 -11.25 3.59
C LEU A 52 -2.47 -10.98 2.12
N VAL A 53 -1.22 -10.66 1.76
CA VAL A 53 -0.82 -10.39 0.38
C VAL A 53 0.26 -11.40 -0.01
N GLU A 54 -0.19 -12.51 -0.58
CA GLU A 54 0.62 -13.71 -0.80
C GLU A 54 0.61 -14.13 -2.27
N THR A 55 1.42 -15.12 -2.65
CA THR A 55 1.43 -15.62 -4.04
C THR A 55 0.20 -16.45 -4.39
N GLU A 56 -0.49 -16.98 -3.38
CA GLU A 56 -1.67 -17.84 -3.49
C GLU A 56 -2.70 -17.42 -2.43
N GLU A 57 -3.93 -17.90 -2.57
CA GLU A 57 -4.95 -17.74 -1.52
C GLU A 57 -4.49 -18.42 -0.22
N TRP A 58 -4.81 -17.81 0.92
CA TRP A 58 -4.54 -18.42 2.23
C TRP A 58 -5.82 -18.95 2.86
N PRO A 59 -5.77 -20.16 3.46
CA PRO A 59 -6.91 -20.68 4.19
C PRO A 59 -7.21 -19.81 5.42
N ALA A 60 -8.48 -19.72 5.79
CA ALA A 60 -8.86 -19.07 7.04
C ALA A 60 -8.42 -19.94 8.24
N PRO A 61 -7.67 -19.40 9.21
CA PRO A 61 -7.47 -20.08 10.50
C PRO A 61 -8.79 -20.37 11.20
N GLU A 62 -8.78 -21.31 12.15
CA GLU A 62 -9.93 -21.53 13.02
C GLU A 62 -10.38 -20.24 13.73
N GLY A 63 -11.69 -19.99 13.73
CA GLY A 63 -12.29 -18.79 14.30
C GLY A 63 -12.26 -17.56 13.39
N LEU A 64 -11.69 -17.66 12.19
CA LEU A 64 -11.74 -16.62 11.16
C LEU A 64 -12.56 -17.09 9.95
N VAL A 65 -13.05 -16.14 9.18
CA VAL A 65 -13.72 -16.37 7.90
C VAL A 65 -13.08 -15.56 6.78
N THR A 66 -13.00 -16.13 5.58
CA THR A 66 -12.60 -15.40 4.38
C THR A 66 -13.75 -14.53 3.91
N VAL A 67 -13.58 -13.20 3.96
CA VAL A 67 -14.60 -12.25 3.52
C VAL A 67 -14.39 -11.79 2.07
N ARG A 68 -13.14 -11.85 1.58
CA ARG A 68 -12.80 -11.49 0.20
C ARG A 68 -11.47 -12.10 -0.22
N THR A 69 -11.41 -12.60 -1.45
CA THR A 69 -10.15 -12.80 -2.19
C THR A 69 -10.16 -11.94 -3.45
N ALA A 70 -8.99 -11.44 -3.85
CA ALA A 70 -8.87 -10.72 -5.11
C ALA A 70 -7.48 -10.91 -5.75
N PRO A 71 -7.42 -11.17 -7.08
CA PRO A 71 -6.15 -11.28 -7.77
C PRO A 71 -5.48 -9.91 -7.93
N LEU A 72 -4.17 -9.90 -7.73
CA LEU A 72 -3.30 -8.74 -7.85
C LEU A 72 -2.22 -9.00 -8.90
N ALA A 73 -1.86 -7.95 -9.64
CA ALA A 73 -0.61 -7.89 -10.38
C ALA A 73 0.41 -7.13 -9.53
N GLN A 74 1.50 -7.80 -9.13
CA GLN A 74 2.65 -7.11 -8.55
C GLN A 74 3.53 -6.58 -9.67
N MET A 75 3.88 -5.30 -9.60
CA MET A 75 4.68 -4.63 -10.61
C MET A 75 5.90 -3.97 -9.99
N VAL A 76 7.02 -3.96 -10.70
CA VAL A 76 8.30 -3.40 -10.26
C VAL A 76 8.85 -2.44 -11.31
N ALA A 77 9.40 -1.31 -10.88
CA ALA A 77 10.08 -0.36 -11.77
C ALA A 77 11.59 -0.40 -11.53
N GLU A 78 12.31 -1.24 -12.27
CA GLU A 78 13.78 -1.31 -12.20
C GLU A 78 14.44 -0.05 -12.77
N HIS A 79 13.78 0.56 -13.76
CA HIS A 79 14.18 1.81 -14.38
C HIS A 79 13.00 2.80 -14.28
N PRO A 80 12.79 3.40 -13.10
CA PRO A 80 11.67 4.31 -12.90
C PRO A 80 11.82 5.56 -13.78
N MET A 81 10.69 6.03 -14.32
CA MET A 81 10.69 7.24 -15.14
C MET A 81 11.20 8.44 -14.33
N PRO A 82 12.09 9.28 -14.90
CA PRO A 82 12.58 10.47 -14.24
C PRO A 82 11.45 11.50 -14.08
N LEU A 83 11.66 12.44 -13.15
CA LEU A 83 10.80 13.62 -13.00
C LEU A 83 10.67 14.35 -14.34
N GLN A 84 9.49 14.90 -14.58
CA GLN A 84 9.13 15.69 -15.76
C GLN A 84 8.87 17.15 -15.35
N PRO A 85 8.94 18.10 -16.29
CA PRO A 85 8.50 19.47 -16.05
C PRO A 85 7.07 19.51 -15.48
N GLY A 86 6.87 20.26 -14.39
CA GLY A 86 5.60 20.34 -13.66
C GLY A 86 5.48 19.40 -12.47
N ASP A 87 6.36 18.41 -12.32
CA ASP A 87 6.39 17.54 -11.13
C ASP A 87 6.77 18.29 -9.84
N ASP A 88 7.42 19.46 -9.99
CA ASP A 88 7.78 20.39 -8.91
C ASP A 88 6.58 20.98 -8.15
N GLN A 89 5.36 20.85 -8.70
CA GLN A 89 4.13 21.23 -7.99
C GLN A 89 3.74 20.23 -6.88
N CYS A 90 4.38 19.06 -6.79
CA CYS A 90 4.13 18.11 -5.72
C CYS A 90 4.74 18.61 -4.40
N ILE A 91 3.89 18.79 -3.38
CA ILE A 91 4.31 19.18 -2.04
C ILE A 91 4.46 17.95 -1.14
N LEU A 92 5.41 17.99 -0.20
CA LEU A 92 5.51 16.99 0.86
C LEU A 92 4.36 17.22 1.85
N LEU A 93 3.60 16.17 2.16
CA LEU A 93 2.48 16.23 3.10
C LEU A 93 2.95 15.85 4.51
N GLY A 94 2.40 16.53 5.50
CA GLY A 94 2.77 16.40 6.91
C GLY A 94 1.59 16.17 7.86
N ASP A 95 1.84 16.42 9.14
CA ASP A 95 0.83 16.27 10.19
C ASP A 95 -0.32 17.29 10.03
N ASP A 96 -0.03 18.47 9.48
CA ASP A 96 -1.03 19.52 9.23
C ASP A 96 -2.01 19.15 8.11
N ASP A 97 -1.62 18.27 7.18
CA ASP A 97 -2.47 17.80 6.08
C ASP A 97 -3.33 16.59 6.47
N ALA A 98 -3.17 16.05 7.69
CA ALA A 98 -3.71 14.73 8.06
C ALA A 98 -5.23 14.61 7.89
N ALA A 99 -5.98 15.69 8.18
CA ALA A 99 -7.42 15.72 8.01
C ALA A 99 -7.82 15.63 6.53
N GLU A 100 -7.22 16.47 5.67
CA GLU A 100 -7.48 16.46 4.21
C GLU A 100 -7.05 15.13 3.56
N MET A 101 -5.92 14.56 3.99
CA MET A 101 -5.46 13.25 3.52
C MET A 101 -6.47 12.14 3.86
N ALA A 102 -7.01 12.16 5.09
CA ALA A 102 -8.00 11.18 5.51
C ALA A 102 -9.32 11.36 4.78
N GLU A 103 -9.79 12.59 4.59
CA GLU A 103 -11.00 12.89 3.82
C GLU A 103 -10.89 12.35 2.39
N LEU A 104 -9.79 12.67 1.70
CA LEU A 104 -9.53 12.20 0.33
C LEU A 104 -9.44 10.66 0.27
N ALA A 105 -8.69 10.03 1.19
CA ALA A 105 -8.53 8.57 1.19
C ALA A 105 -9.86 7.84 1.45
N LEU A 106 -10.65 8.30 2.42
CA LEU A 106 -11.93 7.68 2.75
C LEU A 106 -12.96 7.84 1.62
N ALA A 107 -12.93 8.95 0.89
CA ALA A 107 -13.85 9.19 -0.21
C ALA A 107 -13.46 8.50 -1.53
N THR A 108 -12.20 8.09 -1.69
CA THR A 108 -11.68 7.52 -2.95
C THR A 108 -11.15 6.10 -2.84
N GLU A 109 -11.04 5.57 -1.62
CA GLU A 109 -10.66 4.19 -1.30
C GLU A 109 -9.36 3.71 -1.99
N PRO A 110 -8.19 4.36 -1.79
CA PRO A 110 -6.92 3.98 -2.43
C PRO A 110 -6.29 2.69 -1.87
N GLY A 111 -7.09 1.84 -1.23
CA GLY A 111 -6.66 0.76 -0.34
C GLY A 111 -6.85 1.13 1.13
N PRO A 112 -6.35 0.30 2.06
CA PRO A 112 -6.58 0.51 3.48
C PRO A 112 -6.04 1.86 3.97
N TRP A 113 -6.90 2.61 4.65
CA TRP A 113 -6.54 3.85 5.34
C TRP A 113 -6.96 3.80 6.81
N ARG A 114 -6.06 4.19 7.69
CA ARG A 114 -6.18 4.21 9.15
C ARG A 114 -5.50 5.47 9.69
N ALA A 115 -5.70 5.75 10.98
CA ALA A 115 -5.26 7.00 11.61
C ALA A 115 -3.75 7.29 11.46
N GLN A 116 -2.91 6.26 11.38
CA GLN A 116 -1.46 6.38 11.24
C GLN A 116 -0.95 5.97 9.86
N THR A 117 -1.80 5.64 8.89
CA THR A 117 -1.35 5.16 7.56
C THR A 117 -0.42 6.16 6.88
N ARG A 118 -0.66 7.46 7.00
CA ARG A 118 0.23 8.50 6.47
C ARG A 118 1.66 8.48 7.04
N ARG A 119 1.88 7.79 8.15
CA ARG A 119 3.19 7.66 8.83
C ARG A 119 3.98 6.44 8.35
N TYR A 120 3.44 5.63 7.44
CA TYR A 120 4.17 4.51 6.83
C TYR A 120 5.47 4.94 6.15
N GLY A 121 5.45 6.13 5.55
CA GLY A 121 6.54 6.73 4.81
C GLY A 121 6.11 8.10 4.28
N GLN A 122 6.88 8.65 3.34
CA GLN A 122 6.57 9.97 2.77
C GLN A 122 5.32 9.92 1.90
N PHE A 123 4.51 10.97 2.01
CA PHE A 123 3.36 11.25 1.14
C PHE A 123 3.58 12.59 0.45
N TYR A 124 3.20 12.65 -0.81
CA TYR A 124 3.17 13.87 -1.61
C TYR A 124 1.74 14.18 -2.03
N GLY A 125 1.47 15.46 -2.25
CA GLY A 125 0.17 15.94 -2.71
C GLY A 125 0.29 17.03 -3.76
N VAL A 126 -0.81 17.25 -4.48
CA VAL A 126 -0.99 18.43 -5.35
C VAL A 126 -2.20 19.19 -4.84
N ARG A 127 -2.07 20.51 -4.68
CA ARG A 127 -3.19 21.39 -4.33
C ARG A 127 -3.82 22.03 -5.57
N ARG A 128 -5.14 22.16 -5.55
CA ARG A 128 -5.95 22.93 -6.52
C ARG A 128 -6.98 23.74 -5.74
N ASP A 129 -7.09 25.02 -6.06
CA ASP A 129 -8.05 25.94 -5.42
C ASP A 129 -7.97 25.91 -3.88
N GLY A 130 -6.75 25.79 -3.34
CA GLY A 130 -6.47 25.72 -1.90
C GLY A 130 -6.67 24.35 -1.24
N ARG A 131 -7.26 23.36 -1.93
CA ARG A 131 -7.56 22.02 -1.39
C ARG A 131 -6.57 20.96 -1.88
N LEU A 132 -6.37 19.91 -1.09
CA LEU A 132 -5.63 18.73 -1.51
C LEU A 132 -6.41 17.98 -2.61
N ALA A 133 -5.95 18.11 -3.85
CA ALA A 133 -6.62 17.56 -5.04
C ALA A 133 -6.33 16.05 -5.23
N ALA A 134 -5.08 15.66 -4.96
CA ALA A 134 -4.57 14.31 -5.14
C ALA A 134 -3.40 14.06 -4.19
N MET A 135 -3.17 12.79 -3.85
CA MET A 135 -1.98 12.36 -3.11
C MET A 135 -1.48 10.98 -3.56
N ALA A 136 -0.22 10.70 -3.25
CA ALA A 136 0.40 9.37 -3.30
C ALA A 136 1.49 9.29 -2.25
N GLY A 137 1.85 8.08 -1.83
CA GLY A 137 2.91 7.92 -0.83
C GLY A 137 3.55 6.55 -0.84
N SER A 138 4.21 6.25 0.27
CA SER A 138 4.92 4.99 0.49
C SER A 138 4.20 4.13 1.52
N ARG A 139 4.33 2.81 1.38
CA ARG A 139 3.79 1.84 2.35
C ARG A 139 4.80 0.76 2.73
N MET A 140 4.82 -0.37 2.03
CA MET A 140 5.66 -1.52 2.40
C MET A 140 7.14 -1.32 2.01
N LEU A 141 8.05 -1.68 2.91
CA LEU A 141 9.51 -1.70 2.70
C LEU A 141 10.06 -3.13 2.91
N PRO A 142 9.85 -4.07 1.97
CA PRO A 142 10.36 -5.43 2.09
C PRO A 142 11.87 -5.48 1.84
N GLY A 143 12.61 -6.02 2.83
CA GLY A 143 14.08 -6.07 2.78
C GLY A 143 14.71 -4.69 2.84
N ASP A 144 15.83 -4.53 2.13
CA ASP A 144 16.59 -3.28 2.07
C ASP A 144 16.61 -2.60 0.69
N THR A 145 15.98 -3.24 -0.29
CA THR A 145 16.10 -2.86 -1.71
C THR A 145 14.81 -2.34 -2.31
N TYR A 146 13.65 -2.57 -1.70
CA TYR A 146 12.35 -2.25 -2.30
C TYR A 146 11.51 -1.29 -1.46
N ALA A 147 10.72 -0.47 -2.13
CA ALA A 147 9.73 0.41 -1.50
C ALA A 147 8.42 0.47 -2.31
N GLU A 148 7.30 0.34 -1.61
CA GLU A 148 5.98 0.29 -2.24
C GLU A 148 5.43 1.70 -2.49
N VAL A 149 4.98 1.96 -3.72
CA VAL A 149 4.10 3.09 -4.04
C VAL A 149 2.68 2.72 -3.63
N SER A 150 2.03 3.57 -2.83
CA SER A 150 0.69 3.32 -2.31
C SER A 150 -0.10 4.61 -2.10
N GLY A 151 -1.37 4.48 -1.71
CA GLY A 151 -2.21 5.64 -1.37
C GLY A 151 -2.48 6.59 -2.53
N VAL A 152 -2.36 6.13 -3.78
CA VAL A 152 -2.57 6.95 -4.97
C VAL A 152 -4.07 7.24 -5.13
N CYS A 153 -4.48 8.47 -4.88
CA CYS A 153 -5.87 8.90 -5.03
C CYS A 153 -5.99 10.33 -5.53
N THR A 154 -7.14 10.63 -6.13
CA THR A 154 -7.48 11.94 -6.70
C THR A 154 -8.98 12.12 -6.62
N TRP A 155 -9.43 13.28 -6.12
CA TRP A 155 -10.84 13.64 -6.13
C TRP A 155 -11.42 13.56 -7.54
N PRO A 156 -12.68 13.09 -7.73
CA PRO A 156 -13.29 12.91 -9.05
C PRO A 156 -13.16 14.12 -9.98
N GLU A 157 -13.38 15.33 -9.48
CA GLU A 157 -13.32 16.61 -10.19
C GLU A 157 -11.92 17.00 -10.69
N TYR A 158 -10.86 16.42 -10.12
CA TYR A 158 -9.47 16.67 -10.52
C TYR A 158 -8.85 15.52 -11.35
N ARG A 159 -9.65 14.51 -11.72
CA ARG A 159 -9.20 13.38 -12.56
C ARG A 159 -8.97 13.82 -14.01
N GLY A 160 -8.17 13.04 -14.74
CA GLY A 160 -7.88 13.30 -16.16
C GLY A 160 -6.81 14.39 -16.40
N GLN A 161 -6.28 14.99 -15.33
CA GLN A 161 -5.27 16.06 -15.40
C GLN A 161 -3.83 15.57 -15.21
N GLY A 162 -3.59 14.25 -15.22
CA GLY A 162 -2.24 13.66 -15.06
C GLY A 162 -1.68 13.63 -13.63
N LEU A 163 -2.43 14.06 -12.62
CA LEU A 163 -1.96 14.19 -11.22
C LEU A 163 -1.40 12.89 -10.63
N ALA A 164 -2.06 11.75 -10.88
CA ALA A 164 -1.57 10.46 -10.39
C ALA A 164 -0.18 10.12 -10.95
N ALA A 165 0.05 10.38 -12.24
CA ALA A 165 1.34 10.11 -12.88
C ALA A 165 2.45 10.99 -12.29
N GLN A 166 2.15 12.28 -12.09
CA GLN A 166 3.03 13.26 -11.47
C GLN A 166 3.44 12.83 -10.05
N LEU A 167 2.45 12.47 -9.22
CA LEU A 167 2.67 12.04 -7.85
C LEU A 167 3.47 10.74 -7.76
N ILE A 168 3.19 9.76 -8.63
CA ILE A 168 3.95 8.49 -8.66
C ILE A 168 5.42 8.76 -9.03
N ARG A 169 5.71 9.63 -10.03
CA ARG A 169 7.09 10.03 -10.35
C ARG A 169 7.80 10.66 -9.17
N GLN A 170 7.12 11.54 -8.43
CA GLN A 170 7.68 12.16 -7.23
C GLN A 170 8.01 11.13 -6.14
N VAL A 171 7.10 10.18 -5.88
CA VAL A 171 7.33 9.09 -4.92
C VAL A 171 8.51 8.22 -5.36
N MET A 172 8.54 7.80 -6.63
CA MET A 172 9.64 6.98 -7.18
C MET A 172 10.98 7.70 -7.12
N ALA A 173 11.03 9.01 -7.43
CA ALA A 173 12.25 9.81 -7.32
C ALA A 173 12.81 9.78 -5.89
N GLY A 174 11.94 9.89 -4.87
CA GLY A 174 12.33 9.76 -3.46
C GLY A 174 12.79 8.35 -3.06
N PHE A 175 12.36 7.30 -3.77
CA PHE A 175 12.87 5.93 -3.58
C PHE A 175 14.24 5.77 -4.24
N SER A 176 14.38 6.18 -5.50
CA SER A 176 15.63 6.12 -6.27
C SER A 176 16.76 6.89 -5.60
N ALA A 177 16.47 8.08 -5.04
CA ALA A 177 17.46 8.87 -4.29
C ALA A 177 18.02 8.15 -3.06
N ARG A 178 17.30 7.14 -2.55
CA ARG A 178 17.71 6.29 -1.41
C ARG A 178 18.19 4.90 -1.85
N GLY A 179 18.39 4.68 -3.16
CA GLY A 179 18.79 3.39 -3.72
C GLY A 179 17.72 2.30 -3.60
N LEU A 180 16.44 2.68 -3.51
CA LEU A 180 15.32 1.74 -3.40
C LEU A 180 14.60 1.59 -4.74
N THR A 181 14.34 0.34 -5.12
CA THR A 181 13.55 -0.01 -6.31
C THR A 181 12.05 0.10 -6.00
N PRO A 182 11.30 0.93 -6.74
CA PRO A 182 9.85 1.03 -6.58
C PRO A 182 9.13 -0.26 -6.97
N PHE A 183 8.10 -0.62 -6.21
CA PHE A 183 7.12 -1.63 -6.60
C PHE A 183 5.71 -1.21 -6.18
N LEU A 184 4.69 -1.89 -6.71
CA LEU A 184 3.30 -1.70 -6.30
C LEU A 184 2.47 -2.95 -6.57
N HIS A 185 1.24 -2.94 -6.07
CA HIS A 185 0.21 -3.90 -6.44
C HIS A 185 -0.96 -3.18 -7.10
N SER A 186 -1.48 -3.74 -8.19
CA SER A 186 -2.75 -3.35 -8.80
C SER A 186 -3.71 -4.53 -8.72
N TYR A 187 -5.02 -4.28 -8.59
CA TYR A 187 -6.00 -5.32 -8.90
C TYR A 187 -5.80 -5.78 -10.34
N ALA A 188 -5.79 -7.09 -10.56
CA ALA A 188 -5.44 -7.67 -11.88
C ALA A 188 -6.40 -7.22 -12.99
N GLY A 189 -7.67 -6.95 -12.65
CA GLY A 189 -8.69 -6.45 -13.59
C GLY A 189 -8.61 -4.94 -13.89
N ASN A 190 -7.74 -4.17 -13.22
CA ASN A 190 -7.66 -2.72 -13.39
C ASN A 190 -6.70 -2.34 -14.53
N ALA A 191 -7.08 -2.66 -15.77
CA ALA A 191 -6.27 -2.42 -16.96
C ALA A 191 -5.85 -0.95 -17.12
N LYS A 192 -6.72 -0.01 -16.72
CA LYS A 192 -6.41 1.43 -16.76
C LYS A 192 -5.26 1.81 -15.83
N ALA A 193 -5.26 1.31 -14.59
CA ALA A 193 -4.18 1.58 -13.65
C ALA A 193 -2.89 0.88 -14.09
N ILE A 194 -2.98 -0.38 -14.55
CA ILE A 194 -1.83 -1.13 -15.07
C ILE A 194 -1.16 -0.38 -16.22
N GLY A 195 -1.92 0.09 -17.22
CA GLY A 195 -1.36 0.87 -18.33
C GLY A 195 -0.71 2.18 -17.91
N LEU A 196 -1.25 2.86 -16.88
CA LEU A 196 -0.59 4.01 -16.26
C LEU A 196 0.75 3.62 -15.63
N TYR A 197 0.79 2.53 -14.86
CA TYR A 197 2.02 2.08 -14.20
C TYR A 197 3.08 1.65 -15.23
N GLU A 198 2.69 0.97 -16.30
CA GLU A 198 3.59 0.59 -17.40
C GLU A 198 4.22 1.82 -18.06
N ALA A 199 3.44 2.87 -18.33
CA ALA A 199 3.93 4.14 -18.86
C ALA A 199 4.92 4.86 -17.90
N LEU A 200 4.92 4.50 -16.61
CA LEU A 200 5.81 5.04 -15.59
C LEU A 200 7.04 4.17 -15.33
N GLY A 201 7.23 3.10 -16.11
CA GLY A 201 8.39 2.22 -16.03
C GLY A 201 8.19 0.97 -15.17
N PHE A 202 6.98 0.74 -14.65
CA PHE A 202 6.65 -0.52 -13.98
C PHE A 202 6.47 -1.65 -14.99
N ARG A 203 6.88 -2.85 -14.62
CA ARG A 203 6.59 -4.09 -15.35
C ARG A 203 5.98 -5.10 -14.42
N THR A 204 5.01 -5.88 -14.92
CA THR A 204 4.44 -7.00 -14.17
C THR A 204 5.54 -7.99 -13.81
N ARG A 205 5.73 -8.22 -12.52
CA ARG A 205 6.66 -9.21 -11.98
C ARG A 205 6.00 -10.57 -11.85
N ARG A 206 4.84 -10.62 -11.19
CA ARG A 206 4.07 -11.85 -10.94
C ARG A 206 2.64 -11.57 -10.50
N ALA A 207 1.80 -12.59 -10.60
CA ALA A 207 0.50 -12.63 -9.93
C ALA A 207 0.68 -12.81 -8.41
N MET A 208 -0.20 -12.17 -7.66
CA MET A 208 -0.35 -12.25 -6.21
C MET A 208 -1.85 -12.32 -5.89
N VAL A 209 -2.20 -12.62 -4.64
CA VAL A 209 -3.58 -12.61 -4.15
C VAL A 209 -3.64 -11.83 -2.85
N VAL A 210 -4.65 -10.97 -2.72
CA VAL A 210 -5.05 -10.49 -1.40
C VAL A 210 -6.17 -11.36 -0.84
N THR A 211 -5.94 -11.93 0.34
CA THR A 211 -6.95 -12.64 1.12
C THR A 211 -7.33 -11.78 2.33
N VAL A 212 -8.60 -11.43 2.46
CA VAL A 212 -9.14 -10.68 3.59
C VAL A 212 -9.84 -11.65 4.52
N LEU A 213 -9.38 -11.71 5.76
CA LEU A 213 -9.93 -12.55 6.81
C LEU A 213 -10.55 -11.67 7.90
N GLU A 214 -11.67 -12.10 8.46
CA GLU A 214 -12.36 -11.44 9.55
C GLU A 214 -12.56 -12.40 10.72
N ARG A 215 -12.47 -11.86 11.95
CA ARG A 215 -12.89 -12.58 13.15
C ARG A 215 -14.26 -12.08 13.57
N GLY A 216 -15.24 -13.00 13.56
CA GLY A 216 -16.60 -12.74 14.07
C GLY A 216 -16.65 -12.48 15.57
#